data_AF-X0WKM9-F1
#
_entry.id   AF-X0WKM9-F1
#
_cell.length_a   1.000
_cell.length_b   1.000
_cell.length_c   1.000
_cell.angle_alpha   90.00
_cell.angle_beta   90.00
_cell.angle_gamma   90.00
#
_symmetry.space_group_name_H-M   'P 1'
#
loop_
_entity.id
_entity.type
_entity.pdbx_description
1 polymer ?
#
loop_
_entity_poly.entity_id
_entity_poly.type
_entity_poly.pdbx_seq_one_letter_code
_entity_poly.pdbx_strand_id
1 'polypeptide(L)' 'EAISKKDFSVIEVVSPCLIYNASDGRIQDAIDRMKFYNDNSVMKNEEPTESLDLRSQNKVIVGKFVDSEEKPGRIER' A
#
# COMPACT_ATOMS: atom_id res chain seq x y z
N GLU A 1 -6.08 -10.62 -6.85
CA GLU A 1 -7.48 -10.82 -6.42
C GLU A 1 -8.40 -9.64 -6.76
N ALA A 2 -7.99 -8.40 -6.52
CA ALA A 2 -8.85 -7.21 -6.70
C ALA A 2 -9.50 -7.09 -8.09
N ILE A 3 -8.74 -7.35 -9.17
CA ILE A 3 -9.27 -7.35 -10.56
C ILE A 3 -10.36 -8.41 -10.78
N SER A 4 -10.32 -9.50 -10.02
CA SER A 4 -11.28 -10.62 -10.13
C SER A 4 -12.49 -10.46 -9.21
N LYS A 5 -12.51 -9.46 -8.31
CA LYS A 5 -13.68 -9.21 -7.45
C LYS A 5 -14.82 -8.67 -8.33
N LYS A 6 -16.02 -9.22 -8.14
CA LYS A 6 -17.20 -8.90 -8.96
C LYS A 6 -17.66 -7.45 -8.82
N ASP A 7 -17.51 -6.90 -7.62
CA ASP A 7 -17.97 -5.56 -7.27
C ASP A 7 -16.76 -4.61 -7.10
N PHE A 8 -16.80 -3.72 -6.13
CA PHE A 8 -15.76 -2.73 -5.91
C PHE A 8 -14.55 -3.32 -5.19
N SER A 9 -13.36 -2.94 -5.64
CA SER A 9 -12.12 -3.18 -4.93
C SER A 9 -11.22 -1.95 -5.02
N VAL A 10 -10.40 -1.76 -3.98
CA VAL A 10 -9.38 -0.71 -3.93
C VAL A 10 -8.04 -1.37 -3.75
N ILE A 11 -7.07 -0.94 -4.55
CA ILE A 11 -5.66 -1.27 -4.36
C ILE A 11 -4.93 0.05 -4.14
N GLU A 12 -4.42 0.25 -2.93
CA GLU A 12 -3.48 1.33 -2.67
C GLU A 12 -2.06 0.82 -2.93
N VAL A 13 -1.34 1.48 -3.84
CA VAL A 13 0.02 1.13 -4.21
C VAL A 13 0.96 2.24 -3.78
N VAL A 14 1.87 1.92 -2.86
CA VAL A 14 2.95 2.83 -2.46
C VAL A 14 4.01 2.83 -3.58
N SER A 15 4.01 3.89 -4.39
CA SER A 15 4.94 4.07 -5.50
C SER A 15 5.82 5.31 -5.28
N PRO A 16 7.00 5.16 -4.67
CA PRO A 16 7.92 6.27 -4.44
C PRO A 16 8.58 6.71 -5.74
N CYS A 17 8.92 7.99 -5.85
CA CYS A 17 9.88 8.43 -6.86
C CYS A 17 11.24 7.77 -6.53
N LEU A 18 11.71 6.88 -7.41
CA LEU A 18 12.91 6.07 -7.18
C LEU A 18 14.21 6.86 -7.35
N ILE A 19 14.17 7.94 -8.14
CA ILE A 19 15.37 8.69 -8.53
C ILE A 19 15.61 9.88 -7.60
N TYR A 20 14.55 10.48 -7.06
CA TYR A 20 14.64 11.75 -6.34
C TYR A 20 14.16 11.63 -4.89
N ASN A 21 14.98 12.11 -3.96
CA ASN A 21 14.58 12.31 -2.58
C ASN A 21 13.85 13.64 -2.40
N ALA A 22 12.56 13.57 -2.04
CA ALA A 22 11.74 14.76 -1.80
C ALA A 22 12.24 15.62 -0.63
N SER A 23 12.93 15.01 0.35
CA SER A 23 13.36 15.68 1.58
C SER A 23 14.62 16.52 1.42
N ASP A 24 15.62 16.05 0.66
CA ASP A 24 16.93 16.70 0.55
C ASP A 24 17.38 16.93 -0.91
N GLY A 25 16.56 16.53 -1.88
CA GLY A 25 16.80 16.72 -3.30
C GLY A 25 17.90 15.83 -3.90
N ARG A 26 18.43 14.87 -3.15
CA ARG A 26 19.49 14.00 -3.63
C ARG A 26 18.97 12.97 -4.63
N ILE A 27 19.76 12.75 -5.68
CA ILE A 27 19.56 11.65 -6.62
C ILE A 27 20.08 10.38 -5.96
N GLN A 28 19.27 9.32 -5.96
CA GLN A 28 19.60 8.04 -5.37
C GLN A 28 19.50 6.92 -6.41
N ASP A 29 20.24 5.84 -6.21
CA ASP A 29 20.14 4.66 -7.06
C ASP A 29 18.75 4.04 -6.93
N ALA A 30 18.07 3.89 -8.06
CA ALA A 30 16.71 3.35 -8.10
C ALA A 30 16.65 1.91 -7.58
N ILE A 31 17.70 1.11 -7.78
CA ILE A 31 17.79 -0.28 -7.33
C ILE A 31 17.87 -0.34 -5.80
N ASP A 32 18.71 0.49 -5.19
CA ASP A 32 18.84 0.55 -3.73
C ASP A 32 17.53 0.97 -3.07
N ARG A 33 16.81 1.90 -3.70
CA ARG A 33 15.50 2.35 -3.22
C ARG A 33 14.43 1.28 -3.35
N MET A 34 14.35 0.59 -4.48
CA MET A 34 13.46 -0.57 -4.63
C MET A 34 13.77 -1.65 -3.58
N LYS A 35 15.05 -1.93 -3.34
CA LYS A 35 15.49 -2.89 -2.33
C LYS A 35 15.07 -2.46 -0.92
N PHE A 36 15.21 -1.18 -0.58
CA PHE A 36 14.74 -0.64 0.70
C PHE A 36 13.25 -0.92 0.94
N TYR A 37 12.38 -0.61 -0.04
CA TYR A 37 10.95 -0.85 0.12
C TYR A 37 10.61 -2.34 0.18
N ASN A 38 11.32 -3.19 -0.56
CA ASN A 38 11.17 -4.63 -0.47
C ASN A 38 11.55 -5.16 0.93
N ASP A 39 12.72 -4.77 1.44
CA ASP A 39 13.27 -5.28 2.70
C ASP A 39 12.50 -4.75 3.94
N ASN A 40 11.88 -3.57 3.82
CA ASN A 40 11.07 -2.94 4.87
C ASN A 40 9.57 -3.17 4.70
N SER A 41 9.15 -4.01 3.75
CA SER A 41 7.76 -4.46 3.66
C SER A 41 7.54 -5.76 4.41
N VAL A 42 6.36 -5.93 5.00
CA VAL A 42 5.96 -7.17 5.67
C VAL A 42 4.55 -7.54 5.22
N MET A 43 4.37 -8.78 4.77
CA MET A 43 3.08 -9.27 4.35
C MET A 43 2.24 -9.68 5.57
N LYS A 44 1.10 -9.03 5.77
CA LYS A 44 0.14 -9.35 6.84
C LYS A 44 -1.28 -9.11 6.33
N ASN A 45 -2.03 -10.19 6.17
CA ASN A 45 -3.43 -10.11 5.76
C ASN A 45 -4.31 -9.90 7.00
N GLU A 46 -5.48 -9.30 6.80
CA GLU A 46 -6.52 -9.08 7.81
C GLU A 46 -6.07 -8.19 8.99
N GLU A 47 -4.96 -7.46 8.83
CA GLU A 47 -4.55 -6.45 9.81
C GLU A 47 -5.54 -5.28 9.84
N PRO A 48 -5.89 -4.76 11.04
CA PRO A 48 -6.78 -3.61 11.17
C PRO A 48 -6.25 -2.40 10.41
N THR A 49 -7.13 -1.68 9.71
CA THR A 49 -6.71 -0.55 8.86
C THR A 49 -6.09 0.60 9.67
N GLU A 50 -6.44 0.72 10.95
CA GLU A 50 -5.85 1.67 11.90
C GLU A 50 -4.37 1.38 12.16
N SER A 51 -3.91 0.15 11.96
CA SER A 51 -2.52 -0.26 12.12
C SER A 51 -1.64 0.00 10.89
N LEU A 52 -2.23 0.42 9.77
CA LEU A 52 -1.55 0.53 8.48
C LEU A 52 -0.92 1.93 8.23
N ASP A 53 -0.96 2.83 9.21
CA ASP A 53 -0.42 4.18 9.05
C ASP A 53 1.11 4.17 8.90
N LEU A 54 1.57 4.43 7.67
CA LEU A 54 2.99 4.49 7.29
C LEU A 54 3.83 5.47 8.12
N ARG A 55 3.22 6.47 8.77
CA ARG A 55 3.93 7.45 9.60
C ARG A 55 4.26 6.91 10.99
N SER A 56 3.51 5.91 11.45
CA SER A 56 3.60 5.35 12.80
C SER A 56 4.36 4.03 12.86
N GLN A 57 4.55 3.38 11.72
CA GLN A 57 5.10 2.03 11.64
C GLN A 57 6.56 2.02 11.17
N ASN A 58 7.34 1.06 11.69
CA ASN A 58 8.72 0.82 11.26
C ASN A 58 8.80 0.01 9.94
N LYS A 59 7.71 -0.65 9.54
CA LYS A 59 7.62 -1.46 8.32
C LYS A 59 6.35 -1.13 7.56
N VAL A 60 6.41 -1.25 6.24
CA VAL A 60 5.26 -1.13 5.35
C VAL A 60 4.48 -2.44 5.41
N ILE A 61 3.29 -2.40 6.00
CA ILE A 61 2.41 -3.56 6.02
C ILE A 61 1.71 -3.66 4.65
N VAL A 62 1.85 -4.81 4.00
CA VAL A 62 1.20 -5.10 2.71
C VAL A 62 0.32 -6.33 2.82
N GLY A 63 -0.82 -6.34 2.15
CA GLY A 63 -1.73 -7.47 2.21
C GLY A 63 -3.14 -7.11 1.79
N LYS A 64 -4.05 -8.04 2.04
CA LYS A 64 -5.49 -7.84 1.94
C LYS A 64 -6.03 -7.49 3.32
N PHE A 65 -6.66 -6.32 3.46
CA PHE A 65 -7.08 -5.82 4.78
C PHE A 65 -8.58 -5.91 5.01
N VAL A 66 -9.38 -5.56 4.00
CA VAL A 66 -10.84 -5.57 4.08
C VAL A 66 -11.39 -6.41 2.93
N ASP A 67 -12.18 -7.42 3.27
CA ASP A 67 -12.96 -8.20 2.31
C ASP A 67 -14.38 -8.37 2.86
N SER A 68 -15.33 -7.65 2.26
CA SER A 68 -16.75 -7.81 2.55
C SER A 68 -17.46 -8.40 1.33
N GLU A 69 -18.35 -9.35 1.59
CA GLU A 69 -19.32 -9.82 0.59
C GLU A 69 -20.55 -8.91 0.52
N GLU A 70 -20.68 -7.97 1.46
CA GLU A 70 -21.67 -6.90 1.39
C GLU A 70 -21.36 -5.99 0.19
N LYS A 71 -22.39 -5.74 -0.63
CA LYS A 71 -22.27 -4.86 -1.80
C LYS A 71 -21.90 -3.46 -1.31
N PRO A 72 -20.72 -2.92 -1.66
CA PRO A 72 -20.41 -1.53 -1.38
C PRO A 72 -21.44 -0.69 -2.13
N GLY A 73 -22.35 -0.09 -1.35
CA GLY A 73 -23.57 0.50 -1.85
C GLY A 73 -23.27 1.54 -2.91
N ARG A 74 -23.78 1.32 -4.12
CA ARG A 74 -24.01 2.38 -5.09
C ARG A 74 -24.83 3.45 -4.38
N ILE A 75 -24.22 4.60 -4.08
CA ILE A 75 -24.95 5.77 -3.58
C ILE A 75 -25.83 6.23 -4.74
N GLU A 76 -27.11 5.87 -4.72
CA GLU A 76 -28.08 6.38 -5.67
C GLU A 76 -28.21 7.90 -5.44
N ARG A 77 -27.86 8.68 -6.45
CA ARG A 77 -28.01 10.14 -6.49
C ARG A 77 -29.37 10.53 -7.02
#